data_AF-A0A075I994-F1
#
_entry.id   AF-A0A075I994-F1
#
_cell.length_a   1.000
_cell.length_b   1.000
_cell.length_c   1.000
_cell.angle_alpha   90.00
_cell.angle_beta   90.00
_cell.angle_gamma   90.00
#
_symmetry.space_group_name_H-M   'P 1'
#
loop_
_entity.id
_entity.type
_entity.pdbx_description
1 polymer ?
#
loop_
_entity_poly.entity_id
_entity_poly.type
_entity_poly.pdbx_seq_one_letter_code
_entity_poly.pdbx_strand_id
1 'polypeptide(L)'
;MHQEIIIPKTFGDLMVKSLSATVNGFQVSENVLTIDDFSAQTRVAHLILNQNDILGISKKVGSFTNKMDFSVMPSADNLPLTTMTENAQFKLNLSWEPQNIESSSTVTFFFDILDAFLLDRPVSVSYNLSILDDDERIFQTSGVSNASGHNMIEFDVPDDVTGIITLQFENLNGSDLADAVIPVIVDRVGVAQTSIPDWIKNNAGWWATDQIDDSAFLKGIQYLIKEEIMIIPSTEISEPIGSQVVPDWIKNNAGWWATDQIDDSAFLKGIQYLVQNGIIVI
;
A
#
# COMPACT_ATOMS: atom_id res chain seq x y z
N MET A 1 -17.40 2.69 21.69
CA MET A 1 -17.20 1.25 21.40
C MET A 1 -15.75 1.10 20.98
N HIS A 2 -15.11 0.01 21.41
CA HIS A 2 -13.74 -0.31 21.05
C HIS A 2 -13.70 -1.77 20.62
N GLN A 3 -13.17 -2.02 19.42
CA GLN A 3 -12.98 -3.34 18.85
C GLN A 3 -11.51 -3.51 18.46
N GLU A 4 -10.93 -4.67 18.78
CA GLU A 4 -9.57 -5.03 18.41
C GLU A 4 -9.61 -6.15 17.38
N ILE A 5 -8.77 -6.03 16.35
CA ILE A 5 -8.59 -7.04 15.31
C ILE A 5 -7.13 -7.46 15.36
N ILE A 6 -6.89 -8.70 15.76
CA ILE A 6 -5.55 -9.28 15.82
C ILE A 6 -5.25 -9.89 14.45
N ILE A 7 -4.20 -9.40 13.80
CA ILE A 7 -3.78 -9.79 12.46
C ILE A 7 -2.40 -10.44 12.59
N PRO A 8 -2.22 -11.72 12.23
CA PRO A 8 -0.90 -12.32 12.14
C PRO A 8 -0.01 -11.53 11.18
N LYS A 9 1.25 -11.27 11.53
CA LYS A 9 2.21 -10.63 10.63
C LYS A 9 2.53 -11.48 9.40
N THR A 10 2.22 -12.78 9.46
CA THR A 10 2.19 -13.72 8.33
C THR A 10 0.99 -13.54 7.39
N PHE A 11 0.04 -12.66 7.70
CA PHE A 11 -1.06 -12.31 6.81
C PHE A 11 -0.68 -11.04 6.03
N GLY A 12 0.26 -11.23 5.10
CA GLY A 12 0.99 -10.16 4.43
C GLY A 12 0.11 -9.09 3.76
N ASP A 13 -1.08 -9.45 3.26
CA ASP A 13 -1.95 -8.49 2.57
C ASP A 13 -2.48 -7.36 3.46
N LEU A 14 -2.41 -7.55 4.78
CA LEU A 14 -2.77 -6.54 5.77
C LEU A 14 -1.54 -5.86 6.37
N MET A 15 -0.33 -6.12 5.85
CA MET A 15 0.89 -5.38 6.16
C MET A 15 0.94 -4.07 5.39
N VAL A 16 0.03 -3.17 5.77
CA VAL A 16 -0.12 -1.82 5.21
C VAL A 16 -0.05 -0.77 6.31
N LYS A 17 0.28 0.49 5.96
CA LYS A 17 0.35 1.57 6.95
C LYS A 17 -1.02 1.98 7.47
N SER A 18 -2.08 1.87 6.67
CA SER A 18 -3.42 2.21 7.11
C SER A 18 -4.50 1.28 6.56
N LEU A 19 -5.56 1.16 7.35
CA LEU A 19 -6.75 0.38 7.06
C LEU A 19 -7.95 1.32 6.94
N SER A 20 -8.94 0.91 6.16
CA SER A 20 -10.26 1.52 6.12
C SER A 20 -11.29 0.55 6.68
N ALA A 21 -12.43 1.07 7.16
CA ALA A 21 -13.50 0.24 7.64
C ALA A 21 -14.88 0.75 7.25
N THR A 22 -15.81 -0.20 7.10
CA THR A 22 -17.24 0.05 7.13
C THR A 22 -17.86 -0.58 8.37
N VAL A 23 -18.91 0.08 8.89
CA VAL A 23 -19.71 -0.39 10.01
C VAL A 23 -21.16 -0.40 9.58
N ASN A 24 -21.78 -1.59 9.59
CA ASN A 24 -23.11 -1.84 9.02
C ASN A 24 -23.23 -1.34 7.56
N GLY A 25 -22.15 -1.51 6.77
CA GLY A 25 -22.08 -1.06 5.38
C GLY A 25 -21.84 0.44 5.19
N PHE A 26 -21.67 1.23 6.25
CA PHE A 26 -21.35 2.66 6.17
C PHE A 26 -19.87 2.90 6.42
N GLN A 27 -19.21 3.61 5.51
CA GLN A 27 -17.84 4.06 5.71
C GLN A 27 -17.72 4.89 6.99
N VAL A 28 -16.73 4.53 7.81
CA VAL A 28 -16.32 5.33 8.97
C VAL A 28 -15.05 6.11 8.64
N SER A 29 -14.81 7.19 9.38
CA SER A 29 -13.63 8.01 9.20
C SER A 29 -12.36 7.21 9.50
N GLU A 30 -11.29 7.38 8.73
CA GLU A 30 -10.04 6.63 8.90
C GLU A 30 -9.39 6.87 10.28
N ASN A 31 -9.63 8.03 10.90
CA ASN A 31 -9.13 8.37 12.23
C ASN A 31 -9.71 7.50 13.37
N VAL A 32 -10.72 6.66 13.10
CA VAL A 32 -11.23 5.70 14.07
C VAL A 32 -10.39 4.43 14.13
N LEU A 33 -9.46 4.25 13.19
CA LEU A 33 -8.56 3.12 13.10
C LEU A 33 -7.14 3.53 13.47
N THR A 34 -6.53 2.77 14.37
CA THR A 34 -5.10 2.86 14.67
C THR A 34 -4.49 1.47 14.62
N ILE A 35 -3.25 1.38 14.17
CA ILE A 35 -2.49 0.13 14.11
C ILE A 35 -1.43 0.15 15.20
N ASP A 36 -1.34 -0.94 15.94
CA ASP A 36 -0.28 -1.24 16.88
C ASP A 36 0.54 -2.43 16.34
N ASP A 37 1.79 -2.15 16.01
CA ASP A 37 2.75 -3.11 15.45
C ASP A 37 3.81 -3.57 16.47
N PHE A 38 3.61 -3.33 17.77
CA PHE A 38 4.58 -3.63 18.83
C PHE A 38 4.96 -5.11 18.94
N SER A 39 4.03 -6.03 18.66
CA SER A 39 4.30 -7.47 18.74
C SER A 39 5.09 -7.99 17.54
N ALA A 40 6.06 -8.87 17.78
CA ALA A 40 6.84 -9.52 16.71
C ALA A 40 6.00 -10.45 15.82
N GLN A 41 4.91 -11.02 16.36
CA GLN A 41 4.11 -12.04 15.64
C GLN A 41 2.79 -11.50 15.08
N THR A 42 2.26 -10.44 15.67
CA THR A 42 0.91 -9.94 15.38
C THR A 42 0.90 -8.43 15.35
N ARG A 43 0.03 -7.87 14.54
CA ARG A 43 -0.38 -6.47 14.63
C ARG A 43 -1.81 -6.38 15.11
N VAL A 44 -2.14 -5.31 15.81
CA VAL A 44 -3.49 -5.06 16.33
C VAL A 44 -4.07 -3.82 15.66
N ALA A 45 -5.19 -3.96 14.98
CA ALA A 45 -5.97 -2.82 14.52
C ALA A 45 -7.04 -2.49 15.56
N HIS A 46 -6.97 -1.29 16.15
CA HIS A 46 -7.98 -0.79 17.07
C HIS A 46 -8.98 0.06 16.30
N LEU A 47 -10.27 -0.30 16.39
CA LEU A 47 -11.38 0.46 15.85
C LEU A 47 -12.16 1.10 17.00
N ILE A 48 -12.16 2.43 17.07
CA ILE A 48 -12.74 3.21 18.16
C ILE A 48 -13.84 4.12 17.62
N LEU A 49 -15.10 3.78 17.90
CA LEU A 49 -16.25 4.65 17.59
C LEU A 49 -16.71 5.38 18.84
N ASN A 50 -16.74 6.71 18.77
CA ASN A 50 -17.30 7.55 19.82
C ASN A 50 -18.84 7.58 19.75
N GLN A 51 -19.48 8.25 20.71
CA GLN A 51 -20.94 8.32 20.78
C GLN A 51 -21.58 8.99 19.55
N ASN A 52 -20.93 10.01 18.97
CA ASN A 52 -21.41 10.71 17.79
C ASN A 52 -21.32 9.82 16.54
N ASP A 53 -20.26 9.04 16.40
CA ASP A 53 -20.10 8.09 15.29
C ASP A 53 -21.21 7.05 15.32
N ILE A 54 -21.45 6.45 16.50
CA ILE A 54 -22.51 5.46 16.71
C ILE A 54 -23.90 6.07 16.44
N LEU A 55 -24.14 7.30 16.90
CA LEU A 55 -25.39 8.02 16.63
C LEU A 55 -25.56 8.34 15.13
N GLY A 56 -24.47 8.67 14.44
CA GLY A 56 -24.45 8.90 13.00
C GLY A 56 -24.83 7.64 12.23
N ILE A 57 -24.25 6.50 12.60
CA ILE A 57 -24.56 5.19 12.00
C ILE A 57 -26.01 4.80 12.30
N SER A 58 -26.47 4.92 13.54
CA SER A 58 -27.83 4.51 13.93
C SER A 58 -28.93 5.27 13.18
N LYS A 59 -28.71 6.55 12.88
CA LYS A 59 -29.62 7.34 12.05
C LYS A 59 -29.71 6.85 10.60
N LYS A 60 -28.64 6.23 10.07
CA LYS A 60 -28.58 5.73 8.69
C LYS A 60 -29.14 4.32 8.53
N VAL A 61 -28.99 3.45 9.54
CA VAL A 61 -29.39 2.03 9.47
C VAL A 61 -30.92 1.84 9.44
N GLY A 62 -31.72 2.83 9.84
CA GLY A 62 -33.18 2.83 9.71
C GLY A 62 -33.94 1.79 10.56
N SER A 63 -33.22 0.84 11.16
CA SER A 63 -33.74 -0.19 12.07
C SER A 63 -32.85 -0.30 13.32
N PHE A 64 -33.47 -0.57 14.46
CA PHE A 64 -32.73 -0.80 15.70
C PHE A 64 -32.19 -2.24 15.71
N THR A 65 -30.90 -2.38 15.43
CA THR A 65 -30.16 -3.64 15.58
C THR A 65 -29.30 -3.59 16.84
N ASN A 66 -29.13 -4.74 17.49
CA ASN A 66 -28.20 -4.93 18.61
C ASN A 66 -26.84 -5.49 18.15
N LYS A 67 -26.58 -5.52 16.83
CA LYS A 67 -25.35 -5.99 16.22
C LYS A 67 -24.68 -4.88 15.40
N MET A 68 -23.34 -4.95 15.33
CA MET A 68 -22.52 -4.17 14.41
C MET A 68 -21.72 -5.14 13.55
N ASP A 69 -21.84 -4.99 12.23
CA ASP A 69 -21.06 -5.73 11.25
C ASP A 69 -19.89 -4.84 10.80
N PHE A 70 -18.67 -5.36 10.87
CA PHE A 70 -17.44 -4.66 10.53
C PHE A 70 -16.82 -5.28 9.28
N SER A 71 -16.42 -4.44 8.33
CA SER A 71 -15.55 -4.85 7.24
C SER A 71 -14.31 -3.96 7.26
N VAL A 72 -13.13 -4.57 7.26
CA VAL A 72 -11.84 -3.86 7.28
C VAL A 72 -11.03 -4.28 6.08
N MET A 73 -10.41 -3.33 5.41
CA MET A 73 -9.59 -3.55 4.23
C MET A 73 -8.42 -2.56 4.22
N PRO A 74 -7.31 -2.86 3.54
CA PRO A 74 -6.27 -1.85 3.24
C PRO A 74 -6.89 -0.59 2.63
N SER A 75 -6.49 0.60 3.11
CA SER A 75 -6.98 1.87 2.56
C SER A 75 -6.18 2.36 1.36
N ALA A 76 -4.91 1.94 1.26
CA ALA A 76 -3.99 2.16 0.13
C ALA A 76 -2.73 1.31 0.32
N ASP A 77 -1.97 1.05 -0.75
CA ASP A 77 -0.55 0.66 -0.65
C ASP A 77 0.26 1.90 -0.26
N ASN A 78 0.16 2.31 1.00
CA ASN A 78 0.91 3.43 1.51
C ASN A 78 1.99 2.95 2.47
N LEU A 79 3.24 3.19 2.09
CA LEU A 79 4.39 3.06 2.97
C LEU A 79 4.58 4.38 3.78
N PRO A 80 5.41 4.40 4.83
CA PRO A 80 6.16 3.29 5.40
C PRO A 80 5.36 2.40 6.36
N LEU A 81 5.78 1.14 6.48
CA LEU A 81 5.47 0.30 7.64
C LEU A 81 6.26 0.79 8.85
N THR A 82 5.72 0.58 10.05
CA THR A 82 6.34 1.04 11.29
C THR A 82 6.37 -0.10 12.29
N THR A 83 7.47 -0.22 13.04
CA THR A 83 7.55 -1.12 14.20
C THR A 83 8.41 -0.48 15.29
N MET A 84 8.45 -1.08 16.48
CA MET A 84 9.40 -0.74 17.53
C MET A 84 10.31 -1.92 17.82
N THR A 85 11.47 -1.62 18.42
CA THR A 85 12.34 -2.65 19.00
C THR A 85 11.73 -3.24 20.27
N GLU A 86 12.12 -4.45 20.64
CA GLU A 86 11.60 -5.13 21.84
C GLU A 86 11.77 -4.31 23.13
N ASN A 87 12.90 -3.59 23.26
CA ASN A 87 13.15 -2.68 24.37
C ASN A 87 12.41 -1.32 24.28
N ALA A 88 11.59 -1.13 23.24
CA ALA A 88 10.82 0.08 22.93
C ALA A 88 11.66 1.36 22.76
N GLN A 89 12.99 1.25 22.62
CA GLN A 89 13.86 2.41 22.48
C GLN A 89 13.81 2.99 21.07
N PHE A 90 13.84 2.12 20.06
CA PHE A 90 13.88 2.55 18.68
C PHE A 90 12.59 2.22 17.97
N LYS A 91 12.13 3.18 17.17
CA LYS A 91 11.05 3.01 16.21
C LYS A 91 11.65 2.98 14.82
N LEU A 92 11.25 1.99 14.03
CA LEU A 92 11.70 1.81 12.66
C LEU A 92 10.58 2.17 11.71
N ASN A 93 10.89 2.99 10.70
CA ASN A 93 10.03 3.18 9.54
C ASN A 93 10.69 2.46 8.36
N LEU A 94 9.92 1.68 7.59
CA LEU A 94 10.38 0.99 6.39
C LEU A 94 9.47 1.29 5.21
N SER A 95 10.04 1.79 4.12
CA SER A 95 9.42 1.88 2.80
C SER A 95 10.31 1.22 1.75
N TRP A 96 9.81 1.01 0.53
CA TRP A 96 10.59 0.40 -0.55
C TRP A 96 10.10 0.82 -1.92
N GLU A 97 10.97 0.70 -2.92
CA GLU A 97 10.64 0.86 -4.34
C GLU A 97 11.31 -0.25 -5.16
N PRO A 98 10.64 -0.85 -6.15
CA PRO A 98 9.23 -0.65 -6.52
C PRO A 98 8.24 -1.19 -5.46
N GLN A 99 7.01 -0.64 -5.39
CA GLN A 99 6.00 -1.06 -4.41
C GLN A 99 5.63 -2.55 -4.53
N ASN A 100 5.55 -3.06 -5.76
CA ASN A 100 5.43 -4.49 -6.03
C ASN A 100 6.82 -5.08 -6.14
N ILE A 101 7.18 -5.95 -5.20
CA ILE A 101 8.46 -6.63 -5.20
C ILE A 101 8.29 -7.93 -5.96
N GLU A 102 9.07 -8.11 -7.01
CA GLU A 102 9.01 -9.30 -7.86
C GLU A 102 10.26 -10.15 -7.66
N SER A 103 10.11 -11.47 -7.71
CA SER A 103 11.26 -12.38 -7.79
C SER A 103 12.10 -12.08 -9.02
N SER A 104 13.41 -12.34 -8.97
CA SER A 104 14.37 -11.97 -10.02
C SER A 104 14.45 -10.46 -10.33
N SER A 105 14.05 -9.58 -9.41
CA SER A 105 14.15 -8.13 -9.55
C SER A 105 14.95 -7.50 -8.40
N THR A 106 15.33 -6.24 -8.55
CA THR A 106 15.97 -5.47 -7.47
C THR A 106 14.95 -4.60 -6.77
N VAL A 107 14.90 -4.67 -5.44
CA VAL A 107 14.15 -3.75 -4.60
C VAL A 107 15.10 -2.89 -3.77
N THR A 108 14.74 -1.63 -3.62
CA THR A 108 15.42 -0.69 -2.76
C THR A 108 14.58 -0.44 -1.52
N PHE A 109 15.07 -0.88 -0.35
CA PHE A 109 14.48 -0.58 0.95
C PHE A 109 15.00 0.75 1.48
N PHE A 110 14.09 1.62 1.90
CA PHE A 110 14.38 2.85 2.60
C PHE A 110 13.94 2.73 4.05
N PHE A 111 14.79 3.13 5.00
CA PHE A 111 14.42 3.05 6.40
C PHE A 111 14.96 4.19 7.25
N ASP A 112 14.26 4.46 8.35
CA ASP A 112 14.67 5.38 9.40
C ASP A 112 14.69 4.66 10.74
N ILE A 113 15.70 4.94 11.55
CA ILE A 113 15.77 4.52 12.94
C ILE A 113 15.58 5.76 13.81
N LEU A 114 14.47 5.82 14.51
CA LEU A 114 14.04 6.93 15.36
C LEU A 114 14.18 6.53 16.82
N ASP A 115 14.63 7.44 17.69
CA ASP A 115 14.65 7.19 19.13
C ASP A 115 13.36 7.73 19.77
N ALA A 116 12.57 6.83 20.36
CA ALA A 116 11.27 7.13 20.95
C ALA A 116 11.39 8.09 22.15
N PHE A 117 12.50 8.03 22.90
CA PHE A 117 12.76 8.93 24.03
C PHE A 117 13.23 10.32 23.58
N LEU A 118 13.64 10.45 22.32
CA LEU A 118 13.98 11.72 21.67
C LEU A 118 12.87 12.25 20.77
N LEU A 119 11.61 11.92 21.09
CA LEU A 119 10.42 12.37 20.36
C LEU A 119 10.45 11.93 18.88
N ASP A 120 10.75 10.64 18.65
CA ASP A 120 10.82 10.03 17.32
C ASP A 120 11.81 10.75 16.37
N ARG A 121 12.92 11.25 16.92
CA ARG A 121 13.97 11.88 16.11
C ARG A 121 14.85 10.82 15.44
N PRO A 122 15.20 10.96 14.15
CA PRO A 122 16.20 10.10 13.52
C PRO A 122 17.55 10.15 14.25
N VAL A 123 18.14 8.99 14.46
CA VAL A 123 19.41 8.83 15.20
C VAL A 123 20.43 8.06 14.37
N SER A 124 21.71 8.28 14.68
CA SER A 124 22.81 7.53 14.09
C SER A 124 23.24 6.43 15.06
N VAL A 125 22.86 5.19 14.73
CA VAL A 125 23.14 3.99 15.54
C VAL A 125 23.58 2.85 14.65
N SER A 126 24.45 1.99 15.17
CA SER A 126 24.83 0.75 14.47
C SER A 126 23.63 -0.18 14.35
N TYR A 127 23.56 -0.97 13.29
CA TYR A 127 22.56 -2.02 13.11
C TYR A 127 23.15 -3.21 12.34
N ASN A 128 22.60 -4.39 12.59
CA ASN A 128 22.71 -5.54 11.70
C ASN A 128 21.35 -5.75 11.01
N LEU A 129 21.33 -6.00 9.71
CA LEU A 129 20.12 -6.37 8.98
C LEU A 129 20.30 -7.76 8.38
N SER A 130 19.32 -8.62 8.61
CA SER A 130 19.13 -9.88 7.89
C SER A 130 17.82 -9.81 7.10
N ILE A 131 17.79 -10.39 5.90
CA ILE A 131 16.54 -10.72 5.21
C ILE A 131 16.37 -12.23 5.27
N LEU A 132 15.20 -12.69 5.72
CA LEU A 132 14.88 -14.10 5.87
C LEU A 132 13.70 -14.49 4.98
N ASP A 133 13.77 -15.68 4.40
CA ASP A 133 12.66 -16.38 3.75
C ASP A 133 12.43 -17.70 4.49
N ASP A 134 11.23 -17.92 5.04
CA ASP A 134 10.91 -19.07 5.90
C ASP A 134 12.00 -19.40 6.97
N ASP A 135 12.45 -18.37 7.69
CA ASP A 135 13.54 -18.39 8.69
C ASP A 135 14.96 -18.65 8.14
N GLU A 136 15.12 -18.92 6.84
CA GLU A 136 16.41 -19.04 6.18
C GLU A 136 16.95 -17.65 5.81
N ARG A 137 18.17 -17.33 6.26
CA ARG A 137 18.80 -16.04 5.96
C ARG A 137 19.31 -16.03 4.52
N ILE A 138 18.69 -15.20 3.69
CA ILE A 138 19.03 -15.01 2.27
C ILE A 138 19.86 -13.75 1.99
N PHE A 139 19.91 -12.80 2.94
CA PHE A 139 20.75 -11.60 2.84
C PHE A 139 21.24 -11.16 4.22
N GLN A 140 22.41 -10.52 4.26
CA GLN A 140 22.93 -9.90 5.47
C GLN A 140 23.77 -8.66 5.16
N THR A 141 23.59 -7.61 5.96
CA THR A 141 24.46 -6.45 5.97
C THR A 141 24.52 -5.83 7.38
N SER A 142 25.44 -4.90 7.57
CA SER A 142 25.55 -4.12 8.81
C SER A 142 25.97 -2.70 8.48
N GLY A 143 25.55 -1.73 9.28
CA GLY A 143 25.86 -0.34 9.03
C GLY A 143 25.62 0.56 10.22
N VAL A 144 25.64 1.86 9.96
CA VAL A 144 25.27 2.90 10.91
C VAL A 144 24.21 3.77 10.26
N SER A 145 23.08 3.99 10.93
CA SER A 145 22.00 4.82 10.39
C SER A 145 22.41 6.30 10.33
N ASN A 146 21.76 7.05 9.47
CA ASN A 146 21.94 8.47 9.31
C ASN A 146 21.01 9.26 10.26
N ALA A 147 21.55 10.19 11.03
CA ALA A 147 20.80 11.08 11.93
C ALA A 147 19.91 12.11 11.20
N SER A 148 20.02 12.20 9.87
CA SER A 148 19.08 12.93 9.01
C SER A 148 17.96 12.04 8.44
N GLY A 149 17.98 10.74 8.72
CA GLY A 149 17.12 9.74 8.08
C GLY A 149 17.62 9.30 6.69
N HIS A 150 16.74 8.69 5.90
CA HIS A 150 16.93 8.29 4.52
C HIS A 150 18.02 7.22 4.31
N ASN A 151 18.02 6.19 5.15
CA ASN A 151 18.90 5.05 4.92
C ASN A 151 18.36 4.19 3.78
N MET A 152 19.25 3.56 3.02
CA MET A 152 18.89 2.78 1.83
C MET A 152 19.67 1.48 1.77
N ILE A 153 19.00 0.39 1.41
CA ILE A 153 19.59 -0.93 1.16
C ILE A 153 18.96 -1.49 -0.11
N GLU A 154 19.80 -1.81 -1.09
CA GLU A 154 19.39 -2.56 -2.29
C GLU A 154 19.46 -4.06 -2.01
N PHE A 155 18.47 -4.78 -2.51
CA PHE A 155 18.38 -6.22 -2.40
C PHE A 155 17.93 -6.81 -3.74
N ASP A 156 18.77 -7.66 -4.31
CA ASP A 156 18.43 -8.46 -5.48
C ASP A 156 17.64 -9.69 -5.02
N VAL A 157 16.35 -9.73 -5.34
CA VAL A 157 15.43 -10.79 -4.93
C VAL A 157 15.72 -12.06 -5.75
N PRO A 158 16.05 -13.20 -5.12
CA PRO A 158 16.24 -14.46 -5.83
C PRO A 158 15.01 -14.90 -6.62
N ASP A 159 15.19 -15.79 -7.59
CA ASP A 159 14.11 -16.27 -8.47
C ASP A 159 13.19 -17.30 -7.81
N ASP A 160 13.63 -17.92 -6.72
CA ASP A 160 12.90 -18.90 -5.93
C ASP A 160 12.19 -18.32 -4.70
N VAL A 161 12.44 -17.04 -4.37
CA VAL A 161 11.83 -16.35 -3.23
C VAL A 161 10.48 -15.77 -3.63
N THR A 162 9.43 -16.16 -2.93
CA THR A 162 8.05 -15.71 -3.16
C THR A 162 7.28 -15.71 -1.83
N GLY A 163 6.23 -14.89 -1.71
CA GLY A 163 5.50 -14.77 -0.45
C GLY A 163 6.20 -13.85 0.55
N ILE A 164 6.12 -14.17 1.84
CA ILE A 164 6.53 -13.22 2.89
C ILE A 164 8.01 -13.41 3.22
N ILE A 165 8.81 -12.40 2.93
CA ILE A 165 10.15 -12.25 3.47
C ILE A 165 10.13 -11.38 4.73
N THR A 166 11.13 -11.53 5.56
CA THR A 166 11.26 -10.83 6.83
C THR A 166 12.52 -9.99 6.86
N LEU A 167 12.39 -8.67 7.06
CA LEU A 167 13.52 -7.81 7.38
C LEU A 167 13.70 -7.79 8.90
N GLN A 168 14.83 -8.34 9.36
CA GLN A 168 15.18 -8.45 10.77
C GLN A 168 16.35 -7.51 11.07
N PHE A 169 16.05 -6.44 11.82
CA PHE A 169 17.02 -5.52 12.36
C PHE A 169 17.44 -5.99 13.75
N GLU A 170 18.73 -6.18 13.97
CA GLU A 170 19.29 -6.72 15.22
C GLU A 170 20.38 -5.82 15.77
N ASN A 171 20.57 -5.88 17.09
CA ASN A 171 21.69 -5.28 17.78
C ASN A 171 21.80 -3.75 17.57
N LEU A 172 20.66 -3.05 17.54
CA LEU A 172 20.65 -1.61 17.34
C LEU A 172 21.43 -0.91 18.46
N ASN A 173 22.41 -0.10 18.08
CA ASN A 173 23.33 0.57 18.99
C ASN A 173 24.09 -0.37 19.95
N GLY A 174 24.27 -1.64 19.59
CA GLY A 174 25.00 -2.62 20.41
C GLY A 174 24.18 -3.28 21.51
N SER A 175 22.84 -3.25 21.42
CA SER A 175 21.93 -3.88 22.39
C SER A 175 21.22 -5.09 21.80
N ASP A 176 21.42 -6.28 22.39
CA ASP A 176 20.74 -7.54 22.03
C ASP A 176 19.22 -7.54 22.32
N LEU A 177 18.68 -6.48 22.93
CA LEU A 177 17.24 -6.28 23.14
C LEU A 177 16.65 -5.22 22.20
N ALA A 178 17.47 -4.67 21.30
CA ALA A 178 17.08 -3.62 20.38
C ALA A 178 16.82 -4.21 18.99
N ASP A 179 15.99 -5.26 18.95
CA ASP A 179 15.70 -6.03 17.74
C ASP A 179 14.29 -5.71 17.25
N ALA A 180 14.12 -5.69 15.92
CA ALA A 180 12.86 -5.35 15.27
C ALA A 180 12.66 -6.18 13.99
N VAL A 181 11.41 -6.52 13.71
CA VAL A 181 11.03 -7.40 12.60
C VAL A 181 9.92 -6.76 11.76
N ILE A 182 10.12 -6.69 10.45
CA ILE A 182 9.14 -6.17 9.50
C ILE A 182 8.94 -7.16 8.34
N PRO A 183 7.75 -7.78 8.21
CA PRO A 183 7.43 -8.64 7.07
C PRO A 183 7.14 -7.81 5.81
N VAL A 184 7.53 -8.32 4.66
CA VAL A 184 7.29 -7.74 3.33
C VAL A 184 6.94 -8.87 2.36
N ILE A 185 6.09 -8.60 1.36
CA ILE A 185 5.66 -9.62 0.39
C ILE A 185 6.41 -9.47 -0.94
N VAL A 186 6.93 -10.59 -1.44
CA VAL A 186 7.43 -10.80 -2.81
C VAL A 186 6.36 -11.54 -3.62
N ASP A 187 6.21 -11.18 -4.90
CA ASP A 187 5.26 -11.76 -5.86
C ASP A 187 3.82 -11.78 -5.33
N ARG A 188 3.37 -10.64 -4.83
CA ARG A 188 2.06 -10.52 -4.20
C ARG A 188 0.93 -10.93 -5.15
N VAL A 189 0.32 -12.09 -4.89
CA VAL A 189 -0.78 -12.65 -5.69
C VAL A 189 -2.00 -11.75 -5.56
N GLY A 190 -2.23 -10.88 -6.55
CA GLY A 190 -3.37 -9.96 -6.56
C GLY A 190 -3.01 -8.48 -6.57
N VAL A 191 -1.71 -8.10 -6.50
CA VAL A 191 -1.29 -6.72 -6.78
C VAL A 191 -0.96 -6.60 -8.26
N ALA A 192 -1.99 -6.72 -9.08
CA ALA A 192 -2.06 -5.95 -10.30
C ALA A 192 -2.78 -4.65 -9.96
N GLN A 193 -1.98 -3.64 -9.59
CA GLN A 193 -2.31 -2.21 -9.58
C GLN A 193 -3.12 -1.65 -8.40
N THR A 194 -2.66 -0.47 -7.98
CA THR A 194 -3.32 0.48 -7.10
C THR A 194 -4.82 0.53 -7.33
N SER A 195 -5.62 0.30 -6.27
CA SER A 195 -7.04 0.55 -6.32
C SER A 195 -7.27 2.00 -6.76
N ILE A 196 -7.92 2.17 -7.91
CA ILE A 196 -8.26 3.49 -8.40
C ILE A 196 -9.43 3.98 -7.54
N PRO A 197 -9.37 5.19 -6.95
CA PRO A 197 -10.47 5.68 -6.14
C PRO A 197 -11.81 5.63 -6.88
N ASP A 198 -12.85 5.09 -6.24
CA ASP A 198 -14.16 4.84 -6.87
C ASP A 198 -14.77 6.09 -7.54
N TRP A 199 -14.44 7.29 -7.06
CA TRP A 199 -14.93 8.54 -7.66
C TRP A 199 -14.46 8.73 -9.11
N ILE A 200 -13.38 8.06 -9.53
CA ILE A 200 -12.88 8.06 -10.92
C ILE A 200 -13.79 7.24 -11.85
N LYS A 201 -14.46 6.21 -11.34
CA LYS A 201 -15.38 5.37 -12.14
C LYS A 201 -16.52 6.19 -12.76
N ASN A 202 -16.92 7.29 -12.11
CA ASN A 202 -17.91 8.22 -12.66
C ASN A 202 -17.45 8.83 -14.00
N ASN A 203 -16.16 9.22 -14.08
CA ASN A 203 -15.61 9.79 -15.30
C ASN A 203 -15.52 8.75 -16.42
N ALA A 204 -15.18 7.50 -16.09
CA ALA A 204 -15.21 6.39 -17.04
C ALA A 204 -16.62 6.10 -17.54
N GLY A 205 -17.63 6.16 -16.67
CA GLY A 205 -19.04 6.00 -17.05
C GLY A 205 -19.53 7.13 -17.96
N TRP A 206 -19.16 8.38 -17.66
CA TRP A 206 -19.47 9.51 -18.54
C TRP A 206 -18.79 9.39 -19.90
N TRP A 207 -17.55 8.88 -19.94
CA TRP A 207 -16.85 8.67 -21.20
C TRP A 207 -17.50 7.57 -22.03
N ALA A 208 -17.80 6.42 -21.41
CA ALA A 208 -18.45 5.28 -22.07
C ALA A 208 -19.86 5.58 -22.60
N THR A 209 -20.54 6.60 -22.03
CA THR A 209 -21.88 7.03 -22.44
C THR A 209 -21.89 8.30 -23.31
N ASP A 210 -20.73 8.68 -23.86
CA ASP A 210 -20.55 9.86 -24.72
C ASP A 210 -20.94 11.20 -24.07
N GLN A 211 -20.96 11.27 -22.73
CA GLN A 211 -21.21 12.51 -21.99
C GLN A 211 -19.94 13.38 -21.89
N ILE A 212 -18.76 12.77 -21.97
CA ILE A 212 -17.47 13.45 -22.16
C ILE A 212 -16.73 12.85 -23.35
N ASP A 213 -15.94 13.69 -24.03
CA ASP A 213 -15.15 13.27 -25.19
C ASP A 213 -13.82 12.61 -24.79
N ASP A 214 -13.17 11.96 -25.76
CA ASP A 214 -11.87 11.29 -25.54
C ASP A 214 -10.82 12.27 -25.02
N SER A 215 -10.81 13.51 -25.54
CA SER A 215 -9.85 14.54 -25.11
C SER A 215 -9.98 14.87 -23.62
N ALA A 216 -11.21 15.04 -23.12
CA ALA A 216 -11.49 15.32 -21.72
C ALA A 216 -11.12 14.14 -20.83
N PHE A 217 -11.47 12.91 -21.24
CA PHE A 217 -11.13 11.72 -20.47
C PHE A 217 -9.62 11.50 -20.38
N LEU A 218 -8.90 11.57 -21.51
CA LEU A 218 -7.44 11.38 -21.54
C LEU A 218 -6.69 12.41 -20.69
N LYS A 219 -7.12 13.69 -20.71
CA LYS A 219 -6.57 14.73 -19.82
C LYS A 219 -6.82 14.42 -18.35
N GLY A 220 -7.99 13.86 -18.03
CA GLY A 220 -8.31 13.37 -16.70
C GLY A 220 -7.31 12.29 -16.26
N ILE A 221 -7.09 11.27 -17.09
CA ILE A 221 -6.11 10.21 -16.80
C ILE A 221 -4.69 10.78 -16.65
N GLN A 222 -4.25 11.67 -17.55
CA GLN A 222 -2.95 12.34 -17.45
C GLN A 222 -2.78 13.07 -16.11
N TYR A 223 -3.83 13.77 -15.67
CA TYR A 223 -3.82 14.45 -14.38
C TYR A 223 -3.70 13.46 -13.21
N LEU A 224 -4.46 12.36 -13.23
CA LEU A 224 -4.40 11.35 -12.17
C LEU A 224 -3.03 10.68 -12.07
N ILE A 225 -2.39 10.43 -13.21
CA ILE A 225 -1.04 9.88 -13.26
C ILE A 225 -0.04 10.90 -12.70
N LYS A 226 -0.13 12.16 -13.13
CA LYS A 226 0.76 13.23 -12.69
C LYS A 226 0.67 13.52 -11.19
N GLU A 227 -0.53 13.45 -10.62
CA GLU A 227 -0.75 13.66 -9.18
C GLU A 227 -0.60 12.38 -8.35
N GLU A 228 -0.08 11.31 -8.95
CA GLU A 228 0.19 10.01 -8.29
C GLU A 228 -1.08 9.35 -7.69
N ILE A 229 -2.26 9.74 -8.17
CA ILE A 229 -3.57 9.18 -7.79
C ILE A 229 -3.80 7.83 -8.53
N MET A 230 -3.21 7.69 -9.72
CA MET A 230 -3.27 6.49 -10.54
C MET A 230 -1.85 6.10 -10.95
N ILE A 231 -1.40 4.91 -10.53
CA ILE A 231 -0.08 4.41 -10.89
C ILE A 231 -0.21 3.43 -12.05
N ILE A 232 0.45 3.74 -13.17
CA ILE A 232 0.57 2.82 -14.30
C ILE A 232 1.83 1.98 -14.09
N PRO A 233 1.75 0.63 -14.13
CA PRO A 233 2.88 -0.27 -14.07
C PRO A 233 3.95 0.15 -15.08
N SER A 234 5.21 0.03 -14.65
CA SER A 234 6.36 0.37 -15.49
C SER A 234 6.24 -0.30 -16.86
N THR A 235 6.35 0.48 -17.92
CA THR A 235 6.14 0.01 -19.28
C THR A 235 7.09 0.71 -20.24
N GLU A 236 7.75 -0.05 -21.10
CA GLU A 236 8.61 0.50 -22.15
C GLU A 236 7.78 1.34 -23.14
N ILE A 237 8.12 2.63 -23.25
CA ILE A 237 7.47 3.56 -24.16
C ILE A 237 7.94 3.25 -25.58
N SER A 238 7.01 2.83 -26.46
CA SER A 238 7.31 2.63 -27.89
C SER A 238 7.25 3.97 -28.64
N GLU A 239 7.98 4.09 -29.76
CA GLU A 239 7.88 5.28 -30.62
C GLU A 239 6.42 5.49 -31.06
N PRO A 240 5.92 6.75 -31.07
CA PRO A 240 4.52 7.04 -31.34
C PRO A 240 4.13 6.57 -32.75
N ILE A 241 3.25 5.57 -32.81
CA ILE A 241 2.69 5.07 -34.06
C ILE A 241 1.58 6.05 -34.48
N GLY A 242 1.62 6.53 -35.72
CA GLY A 242 0.93 7.72 -36.23
C GLY A 242 -0.61 7.74 -36.28
N SER A 243 -1.31 7.19 -35.30
CA SER A 243 -2.75 7.41 -35.08
C SER A 243 -3.02 7.69 -33.59
N GLN A 244 -3.36 8.95 -33.28
CA GLN A 244 -3.75 9.38 -31.93
C GLN A 244 -5.22 9.05 -31.58
N VAL A 245 -5.82 8.09 -32.27
CA VAL A 245 -7.23 7.73 -32.07
C VAL A 245 -7.34 6.66 -30.99
N VAL A 246 -8.20 6.91 -30.00
CA VAL A 246 -8.48 5.93 -28.94
C VAL A 246 -9.28 4.76 -29.52
N PRO A 247 -8.80 3.51 -29.42
CA PRO A 247 -9.57 2.35 -29.87
C PRO A 247 -10.86 2.16 -29.06
N ASP A 248 -11.95 1.79 -29.75
CA ASP A 248 -13.28 1.59 -29.14
C ASP A 248 -13.28 0.58 -27.99
N TRP A 249 -12.41 -0.43 -28.03
CA TRP A 249 -12.33 -1.43 -26.96
C TRP A 249 -11.90 -0.84 -25.62
N ILE A 250 -11.11 0.25 -25.62
CA ILE A 250 -10.67 0.92 -24.39
C ILE A 250 -11.86 1.67 -23.76
N LYS A 251 -12.68 2.29 -24.60
CA LYS A 251 -13.91 2.97 -24.17
C LYS A 251 -14.96 1.98 -23.64
N ASN A 252 -15.06 0.80 -24.25
CA ASN A 252 -15.89 -0.28 -23.74
C ASN A 252 -15.41 -0.79 -22.38
N ASN A 253 -14.09 -0.97 -22.20
CA ASN A 253 -13.51 -1.35 -20.92
C ASN A 253 -13.81 -0.30 -19.84
N ALA A 254 -13.74 0.99 -20.15
CA ALA A 254 -14.11 2.05 -19.21
C ALA A 254 -15.59 1.95 -18.76
N GLY A 255 -16.50 1.61 -19.66
CA GLY A 255 -17.91 1.37 -19.32
C GLY A 255 -18.13 0.14 -18.43
N TRP A 256 -17.42 -0.95 -18.72
CA TRP A 256 -17.45 -2.15 -17.87
C TRP A 256 -16.85 -1.88 -16.50
N TRP A 257 -15.79 -1.09 -16.44
CA TRP A 257 -15.15 -0.71 -15.19
C TRP A 257 -16.04 0.20 -14.34
N ALA A 258 -16.72 1.16 -14.96
CA ALA A 258 -17.68 2.05 -14.29
C ALA A 258 -18.91 1.32 -13.72
N THR A 259 -19.15 0.08 -14.14
CA THR A 259 -20.27 -0.76 -13.68
C THR A 259 -19.80 -1.99 -12.91
N ASP A 260 -18.54 -1.99 -12.45
CA ASP A 260 -17.90 -3.07 -11.69
C ASP A 260 -17.94 -4.45 -12.39
N GLN A 261 -18.04 -4.47 -13.73
CA GLN A 261 -17.99 -5.69 -14.54
C GLN A 261 -16.55 -6.15 -14.80
N ILE A 262 -15.59 -5.23 -14.73
CA ILE A 262 -14.16 -5.52 -14.73
C ILE A 262 -13.50 -4.77 -13.58
N ASP A 263 -12.39 -5.31 -13.09
CA ASP A 263 -11.61 -4.76 -11.99
C ASP A 263 -10.68 -3.62 -12.46
N ASP A 264 -10.07 -2.92 -11.50
CA ASP A 264 -9.12 -1.83 -11.76
C ASP A 264 -7.95 -2.32 -12.62
N SER A 265 -7.51 -3.56 -12.41
CA SER A 265 -6.42 -4.18 -13.16
C SER A 265 -6.74 -4.33 -14.66
N ALA A 266 -7.95 -4.78 -14.99
CA ALA A 266 -8.40 -4.92 -16.37
C ALA A 266 -8.60 -3.55 -17.05
N PHE A 267 -9.07 -2.55 -16.32
CA PHE A 267 -9.19 -1.19 -16.83
C PHE A 267 -7.82 -0.56 -17.11
N LEU A 268 -6.89 -0.68 -16.18
CA LEU A 268 -5.57 -0.06 -16.31
C LEU A 268 -4.69 -0.71 -17.37
N LYS A 269 -4.93 -1.98 -17.76
CA LYS A 269 -4.32 -2.56 -18.99
C LYS A 269 -4.68 -1.75 -20.24
N GLY A 270 -5.89 -1.18 -20.28
CA GLY A 270 -6.31 -0.25 -21.33
C GLY A 270 -5.54 1.07 -21.28
N ILE A 271 -5.33 1.63 -20.08
CA ILE A 271 -4.54 2.85 -19.90
C ILE A 271 -3.06 2.62 -20.24
N GLN A 272 -2.50 1.48 -19.84
CA GLN A 272 -1.15 1.06 -20.18
C GLN A 272 -0.95 1.03 -21.70
N TYR A 273 -1.91 0.48 -22.45
CA TYR A 273 -1.88 0.49 -23.91
C TYR A 273 -1.82 1.92 -24.48
N LEU A 274 -2.60 2.86 -23.92
CA LEU A 274 -2.62 4.25 -24.37
C LEU A 274 -1.28 4.95 -24.14
N VAL A 275 -0.61 4.65 -23.03
CA VAL A 275 0.74 5.17 -22.71
C VAL A 275 1.79 4.55 -23.64
N GLN A 276 1.77 3.23 -23.83
CA GLN A 276 2.69 2.51 -24.73
C GLN A 276 2.68 3.05 -26.15
N ASN A 277 1.49 3.38 -26.66
CA ASN A 277 1.29 3.83 -28.04
C ASN A 277 1.42 5.36 -28.19
N GLY A 278 1.81 6.09 -27.15
CA GLY A 278 1.98 7.55 -27.19
C GLY A 278 0.67 8.34 -27.38
N ILE A 279 -0.48 7.73 -27.09
CA ILE A 279 -1.79 8.41 -27.11
C ILE A 279 -1.95 9.25 -25.84
N ILE A 280 -1.52 8.69 -24.70
CA ILE A 280 -1.29 9.44 -23.46
C ILE A 280 0.20 9.74 -23.37
N VAL A 281 0.54 11.02 -23.30
CA VAL A 281 1.90 11.48 -23.02
C VAL A 281 1.98 11.82 -21.53
N ILE A 282 2.95 11.23 -20.84
CA ILE A 282 3.27 11.44 -19.42
C ILE A 282 4.49 12.36 -19.28
#